data_AF-A0A6I4SKY5-F1
#
_entry.id   AF-A0A6I4SKY5-F1
#
_cell.length_a   1.000
_cell.length_b   1.000
_cell.length_c   1.000
_cell.angle_alpha   90.00
_cell.angle_beta   90.00
_cell.angle_gamma   90.00
#
_symmetry.space_group_name_H-M   'P 1'
#
loop_
_entity.id
_entity.type
_entity.pdbx_description
1 polymer ?
#
loop_
_entity_poly.entity_id
_entity_poly.type
_entity_poly.pdbx_seq_one_letter_code
_entity_poly.pdbx_strand_id
1 'polypeptide(L)'
;MLEQGRGSNRPGPQRIEAWDWQPLEEISSPADTASQQPEPTLEVPQFALEDYWLRGGYRESLSASTDAISDAFLDSLIANELAPLPARTSRGAEIDRSQFLKDLARYNGCPLDSLWRKTGWDKASFDDVIEGLIDRQFIFRIKYLPMDDRSDLYYFCDTGVLHRLFNPKWKLSGQGQGHFANSWEGFVIRTILKRYGRRNGVDAEVFVWRRPTDGNDEIDLVLRWPSTDECWAIEIGVGRDKKPSKGFWVAACELGATDLRIIHRGICEVIGDYERVTLERFLTQY
;
A
#
# COMPACT_ATOMS: atom_id res chain seq x y z
N MET A 1 27.28 31.78 -16.72
CA MET A 1 27.94 30.62 -16.09
C MET A 1 27.20 30.39 -14.78
N LEU A 2 26.12 29.62 -14.83
CA LEU A 2 25.25 29.36 -13.69
C LEU A 2 25.78 28.10 -12.99
N GLU A 3 26.19 28.26 -11.73
CA GLU A 3 26.56 27.14 -10.87
C GLU A 3 25.34 26.23 -10.68
N GLN A 4 25.39 25.05 -11.26
CA GLN A 4 24.49 23.97 -10.90
C GLN A 4 24.86 23.49 -9.50
N GLY A 5 23.94 23.71 -8.56
CA GLY A 5 24.06 23.20 -7.20
C GLY A 5 24.27 21.69 -7.23
N ARG A 6 25.38 21.25 -6.64
CA ARG A 6 25.68 19.84 -6.36
C ARG A 6 24.54 19.29 -5.50
N GLY A 7 23.68 18.45 -6.09
CA GLY A 7 22.76 17.62 -5.33
C GLY A 7 23.55 16.81 -4.30
N SER A 8 23.15 16.91 -3.04
CA SER A 8 23.72 16.12 -1.96
C SER A 8 23.62 14.63 -2.31
N ASN A 9 24.76 13.98 -2.55
CA ASN A 9 24.88 12.56 -2.91
C ASN A 9 24.60 11.63 -1.70
N ARG A 10 23.77 12.06 -0.75
CA ARG A 10 23.37 11.25 0.40
C ARG A 10 22.33 10.25 -0.08
N PRO A 11 22.46 8.95 0.20
CA PRO A 11 21.38 8.02 -0.05
C PRO A 11 20.13 8.49 0.68
N GLY A 12 18.97 8.35 0.03
CA GLY A 12 17.68 8.65 0.66
C GLY A 12 17.46 7.82 1.93
N PRO A 13 16.45 8.17 2.74
CA PRO A 13 16.18 7.46 3.98
C PRO A 13 15.90 5.97 3.72
N GLN A 14 16.41 5.12 4.60
CA GLN A 14 16.34 3.68 4.40
C GLN A 14 14.91 3.17 4.60
N ARG A 15 14.43 2.32 3.69
CA ARG A 15 13.15 1.61 3.84
C ARG A 15 13.37 0.14 4.20
N ILE A 16 12.56 -0.33 5.12
CA ILE A 16 12.29 -1.73 5.43
C ILE A 16 10.99 -2.06 4.75
N GLU A 17 10.90 -3.24 4.17
CA GLU A 17 9.71 -3.64 3.45
C GLU A 17 8.82 -4.56 4.28
N ALA A 18 7.50 -4.43 4.14
CA ALA A 18 6.53 -5.14 4.99
C ALA A 18 6.66 -6.66 4.91
N TRP A 19 7.15 -7.20 3.79
CA TRP A 19 7.33 -8.64 3.59
C TRP A 19 8.67 -9.16 4.14
N ASP A 20 9.57 -8.27 4.59
CA ASP A 20 10.73 -8.65 5.39
C ASP A 20 10.33 -8.96 6.83
N TRP A 21 9.05 -8.75 7.17
CA TRP A 21 8.44 -9.15 8.44
C TRP A 21 8.77 -10.61 8.75
N GLN A 22 9.24 -10.84 9.97
CA GLN A 22 9.45 -12.16 10.56
C GLN A 22 8.54 -12.30 11.79
N PRO A 23 8.00 -13.49 12.06
CA PRO A 23 7.31 -13.73 13.32
C PRO A 23 8.28 -13.46 14.48
N LEU A 24 7.79 -12.80 15.52
CA LEU A 24 8.54 -12.66 16.77
C LEU A 24 8.75 -14.07 17.32
N GLU A 25 9.99 -14.54 17.34
CA GLU A 25 10.32 -15.79 18.01
C GLU A 25 9.99 -15.64 19.51
N GLU A 26 9.19 -16.56 20.05
CA GLU A 26 9.15 -16.75 21.50
C GLU A 26 10.58 -17.06 21.94
N ILE A 27 11.12 -16.24 22.84
CA ILE A 27 12.48 -16.42 23.36
C ILE A 27 12.58 -17.83 23.97
N SER A 28 13.06 -18.78 23.18
CA SER A 28 13.48 -20.07 23.68
C SER A 28 14.81 -19.87 24.38
N SER A 29 14.92 -20.39 25.60
CA SER A 29 16.14 -20.30 26.40
C SER A 29 17.35 -20.80 25.59
N PRO A 30 18.53 -20.15 25.73
CA PRO A 30 19.62 -20.34 24.78
C PRO A 30 20.16 -21.77 24.89
N ALA A 31 20.03 -22.54 23.81
CA ALA A 31 20.82 -23.74 23.59
C ALA A 31 22.01 -23.37 22.70
N ASP A 32 23.21 -23.71 23.18
CA ASP A 32 24.49 -23.52 22.50
C ASP A 32 24.47 -24.00 21.05
N THR A 33 24.82 -23.14 20.09
CA THR A 33 25.43 -23.59 18.84
C THR A 33 26.38 -22.52 18.31
N ALA A 34 27.57 -23.00 17.92
CA ALA A 34 28.75 -22.25 17.60
C ALA A 34 28.69 -21.49 16.26
N SER A 35 29.24 -20.27 16.31
CA SER A 35 30.15 -19.63 15.35
C SER A 35 30.06 -20.00 13.87
N GLN A 36 29.21 -19.30 13.13
CA GLN A 36 29.52 -18.84 11.77
C GLN A 36 29.31 -17.33 11.75
N GLN A 37 30.34 -16.55 11.41
CA GLN A 37 30.16 -15.12 11.18
C GLN A 37 29.41 -14.94 9.86
N PRO A 38 28.18 -14.40 9.85
CA PRO A 38 27.53 -14.06 8.60
C PRO A 38 28.20 -12.82 8.01
N GLU A 39 28.15 -12.68 6.68
CA GLU A 39 28.23 -11.39 5.99
C GLU A 39 27.40 -10.33 6.75
N PRO A 40 27.74 -9.03 6.70
CA PRO A 40 26.96 -7.99 7.38
C PRO A 40 25.59 -7.85 6.71
N THR A 41 24.68 -8.76 7.02
CA THR A 41 23.27 -8.66 6.72
C THR A 41 22.79 -7.46 7.50
N LEU A 42 22.31 -6.43 6.81
CA LEU A 42 21.59 -5.33 7.46
C LEU A 42 20.52 -5.96 8.35
N GLU A 43 20.68 -5.87 9.67
CA GLU A 43 19.69 -6.39 10.60
C GLU A 43 18.36 -5.69 10.29
N VAL A 44 17.41 -6.46 9.77
CA VAL A 44 16.02 -6.05 9.64
C VAL A 44 15.48 -6.09 11.07
N PRO A 45 15.08 -4.95 11.64
CA PRO A 45 14.52 -4.94 12.98
C PRO A 45 13.24 -5.78 12.96
N GLN A 46 12.99 -6.53 14.02
CA GLN A 46 11.69 -7.19 14.17
C GLN A 46 10.61 -6.13 14.41
N PHE A 47 9.45 -6.27 13.77
CA PHE A 47 8.32 -5.35 13.89
C PHE A 47 6.99 -6.11 13.82
N ALA A 48 5.93 -5.54 14.37
CA ALA A 48 4.57 -6.01 14.10
C ALA A 48 4.04 -5.39 12.80
N LEU A 49 3.26 -6.12 11.99
CA LEU A 49 2.65 -5.56 10.77
C LEU A 49 1.69 -4.41 11.10
N GLU A 50 1.08 -4.41 12.29
CA GLU A 50 0.29 -3.27 12.77
C GLU A 50 1.15 -2.01 12.92
N ASP A 51 2.35 -2.11 13.49
CA ASP A 51 3.26 -0.97 13.63
C ASP A 51 3.75 -0.48 12.28
N TYR A 52 4.05 -1.40 11.36
CA TYR A 52 4.40 -1.07 9.98
C TYR A 52 3.26 -0.31 9.29
N TRP A 53 2.03 -0.80 9.39
CA TRP A 53 0.88 -0.12 8.81
C TRP A 53 0.75 1.29 9.40
N LEU A 54 0.88 1.45 10.71
CA LEU A 54 0.70 2.74 11.38
C LEU A 54 1.84 3.74 11.12
N ARG A 55 3.10 3.29 11.06
CA ARG A 55 4.30 4.14 11.01
C ARG A 55 5.01 4.15 9.65
N GLY A 56 4.64 3.27 8.73
CA GLY A 56 5.29 3.12 7.45
C GLY A 56 6.58 2.29 7.51
N GLY A 57 7.22 2.14 6.35
CA GLY A 57 8.41 1.31 6.17
C GLY A 57 9.74 2.05 6.33
N TYR A 58 9.74 3.39 6.48
CA TYR A 58 10.98 4.11 6.74
C TYR A 58 11.57 3.70 8.09
N ARG A 59 12.83 3.25 8.09
CA ARG A 59 13.48 2.62 9.25
C ARG A 59 13.40 3.48 10.50
N GLU A 60 13.69 4.78 10.35
CA GLU A 60 13.67 5.76 11.42
C GLU A 60 12.26 5.99 11.98
N SER A 61 11.24 5.89 11.13
CA SER A 61 9.83 5.98 11.55
C SER A 61 9.39 4.69 12.25
N LEU A 62 9.61 3.54 11.61
CA LEU A 62 9.18 2.23 12.08
C LEU A 62 9.81 1.89 13.43
N SER A 63 11.12 2.11 13.57
CA SER A 63 11.91 1.78 14.75
C SER A 63 11.88 2.88 15.82
N ALA A 64 11.08 3.93 15.65
CA ALA A 64 11.00 5.04 16.60
C ALA A 64 10.52 4.55 17.97
N SER A 65 11.13 5.04 19.04
CA SER A 65 10.74 4.68 20.41
C SER A 65 9.37 5.24 20.82
N THR A 66 8.88 6.27 20.14
CA THR A 66 7.55 6.85 20.36
C THR A 66 6.92 7.31 19.05
N ASP A 67 5.60 7.42 19.04
CA ASP A 67 4.84 7.95 17.91
C ASP A 67 5.24 9.38 17.56
N ALA A 68 5.54 10.23 18.56
CA ALA A 68 5.97 11.60 18.32
C ALA A 68 7.30 11.70 17.55
N ILE A 69 8.22 10.76 17.77
CA ILE A 69 9.50 10.70 17.06
C ILE A 69 9.29 10.23 15.61
N SER A 70 8.45 9.20 15.42
CA SER A 70 8.02 8.73 14.09
C SER A 70 7.35 9.86 13.29
N ASP A 71 6.40 10.57 13.91
CA ASP A 71 5.67 11.67 13.29
C ASP A 71 6.58 12.82 12.87
N ALA A 72 7.55 13.19 13.74
CA ALA A 72 8.52 14.25 13.43
C ALA A 72 9.44 13.88 12.26
N PHE A 73 9.87 12.61 12.18
CA PHE A 73 10.62 12.12 11.04
C PHE A 73 9.79 12.19 9.75
N LEU A 74 8.55 11.71 9.78
CA LEU A 74 7.65 11.72 8.61
C LEU A 74 7.31 13.14 8.16
N ASP A 75 7.13 14.08 9.09
CA ASP A 75 6.96 15.51 8.77
C ASP A 75 8.17 16.06 8.01
N SER A 76 9.39 15.74 8.47
CA SER A 76 10.60 16.15 7.77
C SER A 76 10.74 15.48 6.40
N LEU A 77 10.39 14.20 6.28
CA LEU A 77 10.39 13.47 5.01
C LEU A 77 9.43 14.13 4.01
N ILE A 78 8.19 14.41 4.42
CA ILE A 78 7.19 15.07 3.57
C ILE A 78 7.68 16.46 3.14
N ALA A 79 8.23 17.24 4.07
CA ALA A 79 8.72 18.57 3.78
C ALA A 79 9.92 18.60 2.82
N ASN A 80 10.76 17.56 2.81
CA ASN A 80 11.99 17.52 2.01
C ASN A 80 11.82 16.77 0.68
N GLU A 81 11.16 15.61 0.70
CA GLU A 81 11.09 14.68 -0.43
C GLU A 81 9.78 14.80 -1.23
N LEU A 82 8.69 15.18 -0.56
CA LEU A 82 7.34 15.24 -1.17
C LEU A 82 6.91 16.67 -1.51
N ALA A 83 7.51 17.69 -0.89
CA ALA A 83 7.27 19.09 -1.19
C ALA A 83 7.85 19.64 -2.52
N PRO A 84 8.87 19.05 -3.19
CA PRO A 84 9.34 19.54 -4.49
C PRO A 84 8.39 19.11 -5.63
N LEU A 85 7.10 19.38 -5.45
CA LEU A 85 6.09 19.40 -6.50
C LEU A 85 6.20 20.71 -7.30
N PRO A 86 5.79 20.73 -8.58
CA PRO A 86 5.77 21.97 -9.36
C PRO A 86 4.93 23.04 -8.66
N ALA A 87 5.40 24.28 -8.71
CA ALA A 87 4.70 25.42 -8.12
C ALA A 87 3.56 25.95 -9.00
N ARG A 88 3.57 25.60 -10.29
CA ARG A 88 2.56 25.99 -11.27
C ARG A 88 2.27 24.87 -12.26
N THR A 89 1.07 24.84 -12.81
CA THR A 89 0.73 23.98 -13.94
C THR A 89 1.39 24.47 -15.23
N SER A 90 1.38 23.65 -16.29
CA SER A 90 1.86 24.02 -17.63
C SER A 90 1.16 25.28 -18.18
N ARG A 91 -0.08 25.53 -17.76
CA ARG A 91 -0.88 26.71 -18.10
C ARG A 91 -0.66 27.91 -17.16
N GLY A 92 0.26 27.80 -16.21
CA GLY A 92 0.65 28.88 -15.31
C GLY A 92 -0.23 29.06 -14.06
N ALA A 93 -1.23 28.20 -13.84
CA ALA A 93 -2.03 28.23 -12.61
C ALA A 93 -1.18 27.83 -11.40
N GLU A 94 -1.36 28.51 -10.27
CA GLU A 94 -0.60 28.22 -9.04
C GLU A 94 -1.06 26.90 -8.41
N ILE A 95 -0.09 26.11 -7.94
CA ILE A 95 -0.32 24.84 -7.27
C ILE A 95 -0.11 25.04 -5.77
N ASP A 96 -1.19 24.93 -4.99
CA ASP A 96 -1.09 24.77 -3.54
C ASP A 96 -0.65 23.33 -3.22
N ARG A 97 0.67 23.16 -3.07
CA ARG A 97 1.30 21.87 -2.78
C ARG A 97 0.83 21.28 -1.46
N SER A 98 0.61 22.10 -0.43
CA SER A 98 0.18 21.63 0.88
C SER A 98 -1.25 21.10 0.83
N GLN A 99 -2.14 21.79 0.11
CA GLN A 99 -3.50 21.34 -0.11
C GLN A 99 -3.55 20.10 -1.02
N PHE A 100 -2.76 20.08 -2.09
CA PHE A 100 -2.67 18.92 -2.98
C PHE A 100 -2.26 17.65 -2.24
N LEU A 101 -1.23 17.70 -1.38
CA LEU A 101 -0.80 16.52 -0.61
C LEU A 101 -1.88 16.01 0.37
N LYS A 102 -2.66 16.93 0.97
CA LYS A 102 -3.81 16.55 1.80
C LYS A 102 -4.91 15.88 0.97
N ASP A 103 -5.18 16.40 -0.23
CA ASP A 103 -6.19 15.81 -1.12
C ASP A 103 -5.71 14.47 -1.70
N LEU A 104 -4.43 14.33 -2.04
CA LEU A 104 -3.81 13.05 -2.41
C LEU A 104 -4.04 11.99 -1.31
N ALA A 105 -3.82 12.34 -0.04
CA ALA A 105 -4.08 11.45 1.08
C ALA A 105 -5.58 11.12 1.24
N ARG A 106 -6.47 12.11 1.09
CA ARG A 106 -7.92 11.93 1.25
C ARG A 106 -8.54 11.02 0.20
N TYR A 107 -8.00 11.04 -1.02
CA TYR A 107 -8.50 10.26 -2.15
C TYR A 107 -7.72 8.94 -2.34
N ASN A 108 -6.94 8.49 -1.35
CA ASN A 108 -6.32 7.17 -1.35
C ASN A 108 -7.38 6.07 -1.47
N GLY A 109 -7.20 5.17 -2.44
CA GLY A 109 -8.17 4.13 -2.79
C GLY A 109 -9.32 4.63 -3.68
N CYS A 110 -9.19 5.79 -4.31
CA CYS A 110 -10.15 6.31 -5.28
C CYS A 110 -9.56 6.38 -6.69
N PRO A 111 -10.41 6.46 -7.73
CA PRO A 111 -9.97 6.72 -9.10
C PRO A 111 -9.16 8.03 -9.18
N LEU A 112 -8.05 8.03 -9.94
CA LEU A 112 -7.22 9.22 -10.14
C LEU A 112 -8.01 10.43 -10.64
N ASP A 113 -9.02 10.22 -11.50
CA ASP A 113 -9.86 11.28 -12.01
C ASP A 113 -10.69 11.98 -10.91
N SER A 114 -10.98 11.30 -9.80
CA SER A 114 -11.65 11.92 -8.64
C SER A 114 -10.75 12.97 -7.99
N LEU A 115 -9.45 12.68 -7.89
CA LEU A 115 -8.46 13.66 -7.42
C LEU A 115 -8.24 14.77 -8.47
N TRP A 116 -8.11 14.44 -9.75
CA TRP A 116 -7.90 15.42 -10.81
C TRP A 116 -9.03 16.47 -10.84
N ARG A 117 -10.29 16.05 -10.77
CA ARG A 117 -11.44 16.99 -10.72
C ARG A 117 -11.38 17.90 -9.49
N LYS A 118 -10.81 17.43 -8.38
CA LYS A 118 -10.63 18.23 -7.15
C LYS A 118 -9.55 19.30 -7.31
N THR A 119 -8.51 19.06 -8.10
CA THR A 119 -7.41 20.03 -8.28
C THR A 119 -7.77 21.17 -9.23
N GLY A 120 -8.63 20.92 -10.22
CA GLY A 120 -8.96 21.88 -11.28
C GLY A 120 -7.80 22.16 -12.25
N TRP A 121 -6.77 21.31 -12.26
CA TRP A 121 -5.60 21.46 -13.14
C TRP A 121 -5.92 20.95 -14.55
N ASP A 122 -5.13 21.38 -15.53
CA ASP A 122 -5.11 20.70 -16.83
C ASP A 122 -4.58 19.27 -16.68
N LYS A 123 -5.14 18.35 -17.49
CA LYS A 123 -4.87 16.91 -17.38
C LYS A 123 -3.40 16.57 -17.57
N ALA A 124 -2.70 17.22 -18.51
CA ALA A 124 -1.28 17.01 -18.75
C ALA A 124 -0.43 17.31 -17.50
N SER A 125 -0.64 18.47 -16.86
CA SER A 125 0.11 18.81 -15.63
C SER A 125 -0.22 17.89 -14.46
N PHE A 126 -1.47 17.43 -14.37
CA PHE A 126 -1.87 16.46 -13.35
C PHE A 126 -1.16 15.11 -13.58
N ASP A 127 -1.18 14.61 -14.82
CA ASP A 127 -0.55 13.34 -15.17
C ASP A 127 0.97 13.38 -14.96
N ASP A 128 1.65 14.48 -15.35
CA ASP A 128 3.09 14.66 -15.10
C ASP A 128 3.43 14.58 -13.60
N VAL A 129 2.60 15.18 -12.74
CA VAL A 129 2.77 15.13 -11.28
C VAL A 129 2.55 13.71 -10.76
N ILE A 130 1.50 13.03 -11.22
CA ILE A 130 1.17 11.66 -10.81
C ILE A 130 2.25 10.67 -11.23
N GLU A 131 2.72 10.72 -12.48
CA GLU A 131 3.81 9.85 -12.95
C GLU A 131 5.10 10.12 -12.15
N GLY A 132 5.43 11.38 -11.86
CA GLY A 132 6.57 11.70 -10.99
C GLY A 132 6.43 11.20 -9.55
N LEU A 133 5.21 11.05 -9.02
CA LEU A 133 4.96 10.42 -7.72
C LEU A 133 5.05 8.89 -7.78
N ILE A 134 4.65 8.28 -8.89
CA ILE A 134 4.78 6.84 -9.15
C ILE A 134 6.26 6.46 -9.30
N ASP A 135 7.02 7.21 -10.10
CA ASP A 135 8.45 6.97 -10.36
C ASP A 135 9.28 7.04 -9.06
N ARG A 136 8.93 7.96 -8.17
CA ARG A 136 9.54 8.08 -6.83
C ARG A 136 8.96 7.12 -5.80
N GLN A 137 8.06 6.21 -6.22
CA GLN A 137 7.41 5.23 -5.37
C GLN A 137 6.68 5.83 -4.16
N PHE A 138 6.03 6.99 -4.32
CA PHE A 138 5.14 7.54 -3.30
C PHE A 138 3.73 6.97 -3.38
N ILE A 139 3.25 6.75 -4.60
CA ILE A 139 1.97 6.10 -4.87
C ILE A 139 2.15 4.99 -5.92
N PHE A 140 1.18 4.09 -5.99
CA PHE A 140 1.07 3.11 -7.07
C PHE A 140 -0.38 3.04 -7.54
N ARG A 141 -0.60 2.54 -8.77
CA ARG A 141 -1.91 2.45 -9.41
C ARG A 141 -2.35 1.01 -9.64
N ILE A 142 -3.65 0.77 -9.64
CA ILE A 142 -4.27 -0.52 -9.93
C ILE A 142 -5.43 -0.30 -10.91
N LYS A 143 -5.46 -1.14 -11.95
CA LYS A 143 -6.47 -1.08 -13.00
C LYS A 143 -7.75 -1.80 -12.57
N TYR A 144 -8.86 -1.39 -13.16
CA TYR A 144 -10.12 -2.10 -13.06
C TYR A 144 -10.16 -3.31 -13.99
N LEU A 145 -10.84 -4.37 -13.55
CA LEU A 145 -11.28 -5.48 -14.38
C LEU A 145 -12.81 -5.63 -14.25
N PRO A 146 -13.55 -5.81 -15.36
CA PRO A 146 -13.09 -5.64 -16.74
C PRO A 146 -12.60 -4.20 -17.01
N MET A 147 -11.70 -4.05 -17.98
CA MET A 147 -11.20 -2.73 -18.39
C MET A 147 -12.35 -1.91 -18.97
N ASP A 148 -12.47 -0.65 -18.53
CA ASP A 148 -13.42 0.34 -19.04
C ASP A 148 -12.82 1.75 -18.95
N ASP A 149 -13.64 2.79 -19.12
CA ASP A 149 -13.21 4.19 -19.14
C ASP A 149 -12.85 4.76 -17.76
N ARG A 150 -12.92 3.96 -16.68
CA ARG A 150 -12.54 4.42 -15.34
C ARG A 150 -11.02 4.57 -15.26
N SER A 151 -10.56 5.71 -14.76
CA SER A 151 -9.15 5.90 -14.39
C SER A 151 -8.76 4.95 -13.26
N ASP A 152 -7.52 4.46 -13.28
CA ASP A 152 -6.96 3.58 -12.25
C ASP A 152 -7.21 4.08 -10.81
N LEU A 153 -7.43 3.14 -9.91
CA LEU A 153 -7.30 3.39 -8.47
C LEU A 153 -5.84 3.69 -8.15
N TYR A 154 -5.62 4.50 -7.11
CA TYR A 154 -4.27 4.69 -6.58
C TYR A 154 -4.23 4.60 -5.06
N TYR A 155 -3.08 4.17 -4.55
CA TYR A 155 -2.81 4.07 -3.13
C TYR A 155 -1.39 4.56 -2.82
N PHE A 156 -1.16 4.97 -1.58
CA PHE A 156 0.19 5.27 -1.09
C PHE A 156 1.02 3.99 -0.97
N CYS A 157 2.29 4.10 -1.34
CA CYS A 157 3.28 3.06 -1.17
C CYS A 157 3.70 2.87 0.30
N ASP A 158 3.54 3.91 1.11
CA ASP A 158 3.90 3.95 2.51
C ASP A 158 2.76 4.57 3.33
N THR A 159 2.14 3.76 4.19
CA THR A 159 0.98 4.20 4.96
C THR A 159 1.32 5.12 6.13
N GLY A 160 2.57 5.14 6.60
CA GLY A 160 3.02 6.14 7.57
C GLY A 160 2.93 7.55 7.00
N VAL A 161 3.40 7.73 5.77
CA VAL A 161 3.28 9.00 5.03
C VAL A 161 1.80 9.38 4.82
N LEU A 162 0.96 8.42 4.38
CA LEU A 162 -0.49 8.62 4.22
C LEU A 162 -1.14 9.11 5.52
N HIS A 163 -0.89 8.41 6.63
CA HIS A 163 -1.44 8.73 7.93
C HIS A 163 -1.01 10.13 8.41
N ARG A 164 0.27 10.46 8.21
CA ARG A 164 0.81 11.78 8.56
C ARG A 164 0.13 12.91 7.78
N LEU A 165 -0.14 12.71 6.49
CA LEU A 165 -0.82 13.67 5.62
C LEU A 165 -2.32 13.84 5.95
N PHE A 166 -2.99 12.80 6.46
CA PHE A 166 -4.43 12.87 6.76
C PHE A 166 -4.70 13.73 8.01
N ASN A 167 -4.01 13.44 9.13
CA ASN A 167 -4.03 14.23 10.37
C ASN A 167 -3.01 13.64 11.37
N PRO A 168 -2.21 14.43 12.12
CA PRO A 168 -1.41 13.92 13.24
C PRO A 168 -2.22 13.14 14.32
N LYS A 169 -3.55 13.32 14.38
CA LYS A 169 -4.44 12.62 15.33
C LYS A 169 -5.16 11.41 14.73
N TRP A 170 -4.81 10.99 13.51
CA TRP A 170 -5.45 9.88 12.79
C TRP A 170 -5.64 8.61 13.65
N LYS A 171 -4.67 8.28 14.51
CA LYS A 171 -4.67 7.09 15.36
C LYS A 171 -5.78 7.08 16.43
N LEU A 172 -6.31 8.25 16.79
CA LEU A 172 -7.31 8.39 17.87
C LEU A 172 -8.76 8.37 17.37
N SER A 173 -8.99 8.52 16.06
CA SER A 173 -10.34 8.75 15.48
C SER A 173 -10.69 7.91 14.26
N GLY A 174 -9.79 7.02 13.81
CA GLY A 174 -9.90 6.33 12.51
C GLY A 174 -10.86 5.13 12.47
N GLN A 175 -11.09 4.45 13.59
CA GLN A 175 -11.94 3.25 13.59
C GLN A 175 -13.38 3.60 13.17
N GLY A 176 -13.82 3.04 12.02
CA GLY A 176 -15.17 3.23 11.49
C GLY A 176 -15.33 4.31 10.41
N GLN A 177 -14.24 4.97 9.97
CA GLN A 177 -14.27 5.92 8.86
C GLN A 177 -13.68 5.31 7.58
N GLY A 178 -14.22 5.67 6.41
CA GLY A 178 -13.83 5.07 5.12
C GLY A 178 -12.34 5.20 4.78
N HIS A 179 -11.71 6.30 5.16
CA HIS A 179 -10.27 6.50 4.95
C HIS A 179 -9.41 5.49 5.73
N PHE A 180 -9.91 4.95 6.85
CA PHE A 180 -9.20 3.93 7.62
C PHE A 180 -9.20 2.58 6.92
N ALA A 181 -10.35 2.18 6.39
CA ALA A 181 -10.46 0.98 5.55
C ALA A 181 -9.56 1.07 4.32
N ASN A 182 -9.57 2.20 3.60
CA ASN A 182 -8.74 2.38 2.40
C ASN A 182 -7.23 2.35 2.70
N SER A 183 -6.80 2.85 3.86
CA SER A 183 -5.39 2.76 4.26
C SER A 183 -4.95 1.32 4.51
N TRP A 184 -5.81 0.52 5.15
CA TRP A 184 -5.56 -0.90 5.42
C TRP A 184 -5.55 -1.69 4.12
N GLU A 185 -6.53 -1.45 3.25
CA GLU A 185 -6.63 -2.07 1.94
C GLU A 185 -5.39 -1.80 1.09
N GLY A 186 -4.99 -0.53 0.96
CA GLY A 186 -3.78 -0.16 0.24
C GLY A 186 -2.51 -0.80 0.82
N PHE A 187 -2.39 -0.87 2.14
CA PHE A 187 -1.29 -1.54 2.84
C PHE A 187 -1.24 -3.04 2.51
N VAL A 188 -2.37 -3.74 2.63
CA VAL A 188 -2.47 -5.18 2.33
C VAL A 188 -2.13 -5.43 0.87
N ILE A 189 -2.74 -4.69 -0.06
CA ILE A 189 -2.47 -4.86 -1.49
C ILE A 189 -0.99 -4.65 -1.76
N ARG A 190 -0.42 -3.53 -1.33
CA ARG A 190 1.00 -3.23 -1.56
C ARG A 190 1.91 -4.33 -1.04
N THR A 191 1.63 -4.85 0.14
CA THR A 191 2.41 -5.90 0.79
C THR A 191 2.34 -7.21 -0.01
N ILE A 192 1.14 -7.60 -0.44
CA ILE A 192 0.91 -8.78 -1.29
C ILE A 192 1.60 -8.61 -2.64
N LEU A 193 1.46 -7.47 -3.31
CA LEU A 193 2.07 -7.23 -4.63
C LEU A 193 3.59 -7.30 -4.59
N LYS A 194 4.20 -6.81 -3.53
CA LYS A 194 5.66 -6.85 -3.43
C LYS A 194 6.21 -8.24 -3.10
N ARG A 195 5.44 -9.05 -2.37
CA ARG A 195 5.81 -10.43 -2.06
C ARG A 195 5.50 -11.40 -3.20
N TYR A 196 4.34 -11.25 -3.83
CA TYR A 196 3.77 -12.24 -4.77
C TYR A 196 3.56 -11.70 -6.18
N GLY A 197 3.63 -10.39 -6.41
CA GLY A 197 3.44 -9.81 -7.74
C GLY A 197 4.45 -10.31 -8.78
N ARG A 198 5.55 -10.92 -8.34
CA ARG A 198 6.44 -11.69 -9.21
C ARG A 198 6.78 -13.03 -8.55
N ARG A 199 6.41 -14.14 -9.19
CA ARG A 199 6.70 -15.51 -8.71
C ARG A 199 7.42 -16.28 -9.81
N ASN A 200 8.52 -16.96 -9.46
CA ASN A 200 9.30 -17.78 -10.40
C ASN A 200 9.71 -17.04 -11.69
N GLY A 201 9.99 -15.73 -11.58
CA GLY A 201 10.36 -14.87 -12.71
C GLY A 201 9.20 -14.34 -13.55
N VAL A 202 7.95 -14.75 -13.27
CA VAL A 202 6.73 -14.32 -13.96
C VAL A 202 5.99 -13.25 -13.14
N ASP A 203 5.63 -12.15 -13.79
CA ASP A 203 4.83 -11.10 -13.18
C ASP A 203 3.34 -11.48 -13.19
N ALA A 204 2.67 -11.25 -12.07
CA ALA A 204 1.22 -11.33 -11.97
C ALA A 204 0.60 -10.15 -12.73
N GLU A 205 -0.51 -10.40 -13.40
CA GLU A 205 -1.42 -9.33 -13.78
C GLU A 205 -2.26 -8.95 -12.56
N VAL A 206 -2.37 -7.64 -12.30
CA VAL A 206 -2.92 -7.10 -11.06
C VAL A 206 -4.12 -6.20 -11.36
N PHE A 207 -5.25 -6.50 -10.73
CA PHE A 207 -6.48 -5.74 -10.93
C PHE A 207 -7.29 -5.59 -9.63
N VAL A 208 -8.20 -4.63 -9.63
CA VAL A 208 -9.41 -4.68 -8.79
C VAL A 208 -10.57 -5.09 -9.68
N TRP A 209 -11.45 -5.97 -9.20
CA TRP A 209 -12.63 -6.34 -9.98
C TRP A 209 -13.84 -5.54 -9.53
N ARG A 210 -14.55 -4.91 -10.46
CA ARG A 210 -15.79 -4.16 -10.19
C ARG A 210 -16.75 -4.31 -11.35
N ARG A 211 -17.96 -4.81 -11.11
CA ARG A 211 -18.99 -4.95 -12.13
C ARG A 211 -19.32 -3.59 -12.79
N PRO A 212 -19.22 -3.44 -14.12
CA PRO A 212 -19.44 -2.16 -14.80
C PRO A 212 -20.86 -1.60 -14.68
N THR A 213 -21.86 -2.46 -14.51
CA THR A 213 -23.28 -2.04 -14.55
C THR A 213 -23.72 -1.31 -13.28
N ASP A 214 -23.31 -1.78 -12.12
CA ASP A 214 -23.80 -1.29 -10.83
C ASP A 214 -22.73 -1.26 -9.71
N GLY A 215 -21.55 -1.84 -9.95
CA GLY A 215 -20.46 -1.92 -8.97
C GLY A 215 -20.76 -2.77 -7.73
N ASN A 216 -21.89 -3.49 -7.70
CA ASN A 216 -22.33 -4.24 -6.51
C ASN A 216 -21.56 -5.55 -6.30
N ASP A 217 -21.05 -6.10 -7.39
CA ASP A 217 -20.13 -7.22 -7.33
C ASP A 217 -18.71 -6.65 -7.37
N GLU A 218 -17.87 -7.05 -6.41
CA GLU A 218 -16.52 -6.55 -6.25
C GLU A 218 -15.55 -7.60 -5.72
N ILE A 219 -14.28 -7.48 -6.12
CA ILE A 219 -13.13 -8.15 -5.51
C ILE A 219 -12.05 -7.08 -5.33
N ASP A 220 -11.54 -6.94 -4.12
CA ASP A 220 -10.56 -5.88 -3.77
C ASP A 220 -9.20 -6.07 -4.44
N LEU A 221 -8.77 -7.31 -4.64
CA LEU A 221 -7.54 -7.62 -5.37
C LEU A 221 -7.66 -8.93 -6.15
N VAL A 222 -7.28 -8.87 -7.43
CA VAL A 222 -7.14 -10.03 -8.31
C VAL A 222 -5.70 -10.12 -8.77
N LEU A 223 -5.10 -11.31 -8.59
CA LEU A 223 -3.79 -11.65 -9.15
C LEU A 223 -3.96 -12.81 -10.12
N ARG A 224 -3.55 -12.62 -11.37
CA ARG A 224 -3.59 -13.66 -12.40
C ARG A 224 -2.19 -13.95 -12.91
N TRP A 225 -1.82 -15.22 -12.98
CA TRP A 225 -0.59 -15.67 -13.63
C TRP A 225 -0.94 -16.44 -14.91
N PRO A 226 -0.93 -15.77 -16.08
CA PRO A 226 -1.36 -16.39 -17.34
C PRO A 226 -0.59 -17.65 -17.73
N SER A 227 0.63 -17.84 -17.21
CA SER A 227 1.44 -19.04 -17.48
C SER A 227 0.98 -20.29 -16.73
N THR A 228 0.24 -20.16 -15.64
CA THR A 228 -0.14 -21.28 -14.76
C THR A 228 -1.65 -21.41 -14.57
N ASP A 229 -2.44 -20.55 -15.21
CA ASP A 229 -3.89 -20.41 -15.00
C ASP A 229 -4.27 -20.15 -13.52
N GLU A 230 -3.31 -19.77 -12.68
CA GLU A 230 -3.58 -19.39 -11.29
C GLU A 230 -4.26 -18.01 -11.27
N CYS A 231 -5.41 -17.93 -10.59
CA CYS A 231 -6.19 -16.71 -10.43
C CYS A 231 -6.64 -16.58 -8.97
N TRP A 232 -6.04 -15.65 -8.24
CA TRP A 232 -6.39 -15.41 -6.85
C TRP A 232 -7.41 -14.27 -6.76
N ALA A 233 -8.54 -14.52 -6.10
CA ALA A 233 -9.51 -13.51 -5.72
C ALA A 233 -9.41 -13.23 -4.23
N ILE A 234 -9.06 -11.99 -3.89
CA ILE A 234 -8.75 -11.59 -2.53
C ILE A 234 -9.68 -10.45 -2.12
N GLU A 235 -10.46 -10.69 -1.07
CA GLU A 235 -11.27 -9.70 -0.38
C GLU A 235 -10.49 -9.16 0.83
N ILE A 236 -10.56 -7.86 1.10
CA ILE A 236 -9.78 -7.23 2.17
C ILE A 236 -10.72 -6.53 3.16
N GLY A 237 -10.51 -6.79 4.45
CA GLY A 237 -11.29 -6.18 5.51
C GLY A 237 -10.44 -5.77 6.70
N VAL A 238 -10.62 -4.54 7.16
CA VAL A 238 -9.95 -4.06 8.39
C VAL A 238 -10.58 -4.64 9.67
N GLY A 239 -11.81 -5.13 9.59
CA GLY A 239 -12.50 -5.78 10.71
C GLY A 239 -11.96 -7.18 11.00
N ARG A 240 -12.34 -7.72 12.17
CA ARG A 240 -11.99 -9.09 12.55
C ARG A 240 -12.90 -10.14 11.93
N ASP A 241 -14.11 -9.76 11.56
CA ASP A 241 -15.19 -10.66 11.12
C ASP A 241 -15.58 -10.46 9.65
N LYS A 242 -14.67 -9.97 8.80
CA LYS A 242 -14.92 -9.83 7.36
C LYS A 242 -15.26 -11.21 6.78
N LYS A 243 -16.37 -11.26 6.05
CA LYS A 243 -16.89 -12.42 5.32
C LYS A 243 -17.07 -12.02 3.85
N PRO A 244 -16.98 -12.97 2.91
CA PRO A 244 -17.23 -12.69 1.50
C PRO A 244 -18.66 -12.22 1.31
N SER A 245 -18.84 -11.19 0.47
CA SER A 245 -20.16 -10.74 0.05
C SER A 245 -20.74 -11.68 -1.01
N LYS A 246 -22.04 -11.58 -1.30
CA LYS A 246 -22.63 -12.29 -2.45
C LYS A 246 -21.92 -11.88 -3.76
N GLY A 247 -21.58 -10.61 -3.90
CA GLY A 247 -20.94 -10.07 -5.08
C GLY A 247 -19.52 -10.61 -5.31
N PHE A 248 -18.77 -10.83 -4.24
CA PHE A 248 -17.47 -11.50 -4.29
C PHE A 248 -17.56 -12.88 -4.93
N TRP A 249 -18.53 -13.71 -4.52
CA TRP A 249 -18.71 -15.05 -5.09
C TRP A 249 -19.07 -15.03 -6.56
N VAL A 250 -19.96 -14.12 -6.96
CA VAL A 250 -20.36 -13.98 -8.38
C VAL A 250 -19.16 -13.57 -9.22
N ALA A 251 -18.42 -12.56 -8.77
CA ALA A 251 -17.21 -12.08 -9.43
C ALA A 251 -16.13 -13.17 -9.55
N ALA A 252 -15.88 -13.90 -8.46
CA ALA A 252 -14.87 -14.95 -8.42
C ALA A 252 -15.21 -16.12 -9.35
N CYS A 253 -16.49 -16.50 -9.42
CA CYS A 253 -16.97 -17.51 -10.36
C CYS A 253 -16.83 -17.03 -11.82
N GLU A 254 -17.14 -15.77 -12.11
CA GLU A 254 -17.03 -15.17 -13.44
C GLU A 254 -15.56 -15.12 -13.91
N LEU A 255 -14.63 -14.86 -12.98
CA LEU A 255 -13.19 -14.86 -13.24
C LEU A 255 -12.56 -16.26 -13.33
N GLY A 256 -13.27 -17.31 -12.91
CA GLY A 256 -12.70 -18.64 -12.74
C GLY A 256 -11.57 -18.64 -11.70
N ALA A 257 -11.74 -17.90 -10.60
CA ALA A 257 -10.72 -17.81 -9.56
C ALA A 257 -10.41 -19.20 -8.97
N THR A 258 -9.12 -19.52 -8.90
CA THR A 258 -8.60 -20.82 -8.43
C THR A 258 -8.29 -20.81 -6.93
N ASP A 259 -8.12 -19.62 -6.34
CA ASP A 259 -7.90 -19.43 -4.90
C ASP A 259 -8.74 -18.26 -4.39
N LEU A 260 -9.46 -18.47 -3.28
CA LEU A 260 -10.39 -17.52 -2.68
C LEU A 260 -9.95 -17.17 -1.26
N ARG A 261 -9.60 -15.91 -1.03
CA ARG A 261 -9.06 -15.44 0.26
C ARG A 261 -9.76 -14.22 0.78
N ILE A 262 -9.92 -14.20 2.09
CA ILE A 262 -10.42 -13.05 2.83
C ILE A 262 -9.33 -12.64 3.81
N ILE A 263 -8.66 -11.53 3.55
CA ILE A 263 -7.66 -10.97 4.46
C ILE A 263 -8.38 -10.13 5.51
N HIS A 264 -8.19 -10.48 6.77
CA HIS A 264 -8.82 -9.81 7.91
C HIS A 264 -7.91 -9.77 9.13
N ARG A 265 -8.34 -9.12 10.22
CA ARG A 265 -7.51 -8.94 11.44
C ARG A 265 -7.94 -9.85 12.61
N GLY A 266 -8.61 -10.95 12.30
CA GLY A 266 -9.21 -11.88 13.28
C GLY A 266 -8.51 -13.24 13.30
N ILE A 267 -9.26 -14.28 13.70
CA ILE A 267 -8.76 -15.66 13.77
C ILE A 267 -8.80 -16.30 12.38
N CYS A 268 -7.71 -16.98 12.00
CA CYS A 268 -7.65 -17.69 10.73
C CYS A 268 -8.54 -18.94 10.73
N GLU A 269 -9.35 -19.11 9.68
CA GLU A 269 -10.35 -20.17 9.57
C GLU A 269 -10.53 -20.59 8.11
N VAL A 270 -10.65 -21.90 7.86
CA VAL A 270 -11.08 -22.45 6.56
C VAL A 270 -12.60 -22.68 6.63
N ILE A 271 -13.36 -22.05 5.72
CA ILE A 271 -14.84 -22.13 5.71
C ILE A 271 -15.31 -22.55 4.31
N GLY A 272 -15.55 -23.84 4.14
CA GLY A 272 -15.96 -24.38 2.84
C GLY A 272 -14.87 -24.12 1.79
N ASP A 273 -15.20 -23.33 0.77
CA ASP A 273 -14.36 -23.09 -0.40
C ASP A 273 -13.45 -21.85 -0.29
N TYR A 274 -13.41 -21.17 0.86
CA TYR A 274 -12.54 -20.00 1.06
C TYR A 274 -11.81 -20.04 2.41
N GLU A 275 -10.68 -19.33 2.47
CA GLU A 275 -9.93 -19.15 3.71
C GLU A 275 -9.98 -17.71 4.19
N ARG A 276 -10.29 -17.54 5.48
CA ARG A 276 -10.14 -16.27 6.20
C ARG A 276 -8.79 -16.30 6.89
N VAL A 277 -7.90 -15.39 6.52
CA VAL A 277 -6.54 -15.36 7.06
C VAL A 277 -6.12 -13.95 7.49
N THR A 278 -5.23 -13.89 8.47
CA THR A 278 -4.45 -12.67 8.76
C THR A 278 -3.41 -12.43 7.67
N LEU A 279 -2.94 -11.19 7.54
CA LEU A 279 -1.87 -10.86 6.59
C LEU A 279 -0.57 -11.61 6.93
N GLU A 280 -0.26 -11.76 8.22
CA GLU A 280 0.87 -12.54 8.75
C GLU A 280 0.82 -14.00 8.27
N ARG A 281 -0.36 -14.62 8.39
CA ARG A 281 -0.59 -16.00 7.94
C ARG A 281 -0.46 -16.12 6.42
N PHE A 282 -0.99 -15.14 5.68
CA PHE A 282 -0.87 -15.11 4.24
C PHE A 282 0.59 -15.05 3.78
N LEU A 283 1.41 -14.19 4.41
CA LEU A 283 2.83 -13.99 4.05
C LEU A 283 3.74 -15.20 4.36
N THR A 284 3.32 -16.08 5.26
CA THR A 284 4.14 -17.22 5.72
C THR A 284 3.81 -18.54 5.04
N GLN A 285 2.61 -18.67 4.48
CA GLN A 285 2.13 -19.95 3.94
C GLN A 285 2.15 -20.05 2.41
N TYR A 286 2.16 -18.91 1.73
CA TYR A 286 2.03 -18.82 0.27
C TYR A 286 3.27 -18.18 -0.35
#